data_AF-A0A0G0IFK3-F1
#
_entry.id   AF-A0A0G0IFK3-F1
#
_cell.length_a   1.000
_cell.length_b   1.000
_cell.length_c   1.000
_cell.angle_alpha   90.00
_cell.angle_beta   90.00
_cell.angle_gamma   90.00
#
_symmetry.space_group_name_H-M   'P 1'
#
loop_
_entity.id
_entity.type
_entity.pdbx_description
1 polymer ?
#
loop_
_entity_poly.entity_id
_entity_poly.type
_entity_poly.pdbx_seq_one_letter_code
_entity_poly.pdbx_strand_id
1 'polypeptide(L)'
;MFLSNILEKLNKKANYYQINPLIFIGLYIFSFLPFYLGIYLILVGLGIRVDSIIDLATKKDFQIDFSSSFVVWGVLINRLAWALPYFYIEFFGKNLKWYYHILIWLWVGISVINFIFS
;
A
#
# COMPACT_ATOMS: atom_id res chain seq x y z
N MET A 1 1.31 -16.92 17.95
CA MET A 1 -0.13 -17.01 17.60
C MET A 1 -0.59 -15.94 16.63
N PHE A 2 -0.13 -14.68 16.74
CA PHE A 2 -0.55 -13.61 15.81
C PHE A 2 -0.02 -13.78 14.37
N LEU A 3 1.28 -14.05 14.22
CA LEU A 3 1.91 -14.18 12.89
C LEU A 3 1.35 -15.37 12.10
N SER A 4 1.14 -16.52 12.77
CA SER A 4 0.54 -17.71 12.17
C SER A 4 -0.86 -17.44 11.63
N ASN A 5 -1.67 -16.65 12.36
CA ASN A 5 -3.03 -16.29 11.92
C ASN A 5 -3.01 -15.35 10.70
N ILE A 6 -2.04 -14.43 10.61
CA ILE A 6 -1.88 -13.56 9.43
C ILE A 6 -1.49 -14.40 8.21
N LEU A 7 -0.48 -15.27 8.36
CA LEU A 7 -0.01 -16.13 7.28
C LEU A 7 -1.14 -17.06 6.79
N GLU A 8 -1.92 -17.63 7.70
CA GLU A 8 -3.06 -18.48 7.33
C GLU A 8 -4.12 -17.69 6.55
N LYS A 9 -4.44 -16.46 6.96
CA LYS A 9 -5.38 -15.59 6.22
C LYS A 9 -4.87 -15.23 4.83
N LEU A 10 -3.59 -14.88 4.72
CA LEU A 10 -2.96 -14.57 3.42
C LEU A 10 -2.93 -15.79 2.51
N ASN A 11 -2.64 -16.97 3.05
CA ASN A 11 -2.63 -18.23 2.30
C ASN A 11 -4.03 -18.60 1.82
N LYS A 12 -5.06 -18.49 2.67
CA LYS A 12 -6.48 -18.67 2.26
C LYS A 12 -6.86 -17.72 1.12
N LYS A 13 -6.44 -16.46 1.20
CA LYS A 13 -6.70 -15.46 0.15
C LYS A 13 -5.99 -15.81 -1.15
N ALA A 14 -4.71 -16.20 -1.08
CA ALA A 14 -3.95 -16.64 -2.25
C ALA A 14 -4.60 -17.85 -2.95
N ASN A 15 -5.02 -18.84 -2.18
CA ASN A 15 -5.68 -20.03 -2.70
C ASN A 15 -7.05 -19.71 -3.32
N TYR A 16 -7.82 -18.80 -2.72
CA TYR A 16 -9.10 -18.34 -3.28
C TYR A 16 -8.93 -17.74 -4.68
N TYR A 17 -7.90 -16.90 -4.86
CA TYR A 17 -7.58 -16.30 -6.15
C TYR A 17 -6.73 -17.21 -7.06
N GLN A 18 -6.39 -18.41 -6.61
CA GLN A 18 -5.55 -19.39 -7.33
C GLN A 18 -4.17 -18.84 -7.74
N ILE A 19 -3.57 -18.00 -6.90
CA ILE A 19 -2.23 -17.42 -7.09
C ILE A 19 -1.20 -18.13 -6.19
N ASN A 20 0.09 -17.98 -6.52
CA ASN A 20 1.16 -18.57 -5.72
C ASN A 20 1.21 -17.91 -4.32
N PRO A 21 0.95 -18.65 -3.23
CA PRO A 21 0.90 -18.07 -1.88
C PRO A 21 2.25 -17.52 -1.41
N LEU A 22 3.36 -18.15 -1.80
CA LEU A 22 4.71 -17.69 -1.45
C LEU A 22 5.01 -16.33 -2.06
N ILE A 23 4.70 -16.14 -3.35
CA ILE A 23 4.88 -14.85 -4.04
C ILE A 23 3.96 -13.80 -3.42
N PHE A 24 2.68 -14.14 -3.19
CA PHE A 24 1.71 -13.21 -2.61
C PHE A 24 2.11 -12.72 -1.21
N ILE A 25 2.50 -13.63 -0.33
CA ILE A 25 2.98 -13.31 1.02
C ILE A 25 4.28 -12.53 0.95
N GLY A 26 5.21 -12.92 0.06
CA GLY A 26 6.46 -12.22 -0.16
C GLY A 26 6.25 -10.77 -0.59
N LEU A 27 5.33 -10.51 -1.52
CA LEU A 27 4.95 -9.15 -1.92
C LEU A 27 4.33 -8.37 -0.76
N TYR A 28 3.51 -9.02 0.07
CA TYR A 28 2.91 -8.38 1.24
C TYR A 28 3.98 -7.96 2.26
N ILE A 29 4.95 -8.82 2.56
CA ILE A 29 6.07 -8.50 3.46
C ILE A 29 6.98 -7.43 2.84
N PHE A 30 7.34 -7.58 1.57
CA PHE A 30 8.18 -6.62 0.85
C PHE A 30 7.53 -5.24 0.80
N SER A 31 6.22 -5.16 0.59
CA SER A 31 5.47 -3.90 0.57
C SER A 31 5.46 -3.14 1.90
N PHE A 32 5.75 -3.82 3.01
CA PHE A 32 5.77 -3.19 4.33
C PHE A 32 6.83 -2.09 4.41
N LEU A 33 8.06 -2.35 3.94
CA LEU A 33 9.16 -1.39 4.00
C LEU A 33 8.86 -0.07 3.24
N PRO A 34 8.51 -0.10 1.94
CA PRO A 34 8.17 1.12 1.20
C PRO A 34 6.88 1.77 1.74
N PHE A 35 5.93 1.01 2.29
CA PHE A 35 4.73 1.59 2.89
C PHE A 35 5.08 2.57 4.03
N TYR A 36 5.93 2.16 4.98
CA TYR A 36 6.36 3.02 6.09
C TYR A 36 7.35 4.09 5.66
N LEU A 37 8.20 3.83 4.66
CA LEU A 37 9.04 4.85 4.05
C LEU A 37 8.19 6.00 3.49
N GLY A 38 7.10 5.68 2.79
CA GLY A 38 6.17 6.69 2.28
C GLY A 38 5.55 7.53 3.39
N ILE A 39 5.11 6.92 4.50
CA ILE A 39 4.61 7.65 5.68
C ILE A 39 5.69 8.56 6.25
N TYR A 40 6.91 8.06 6.42
CA TYR A 40 8.03 8.84 6.95
C TYR A 40 8.30 10.10 6.09
N LEU A 41 8.33 9.95 4.76
CA LEU A 41 8.54 11.07 3.84
C LEU A 41 7.42 12.12 3.92
N ILE A 42 6.16 11.67 4.08
CA ILE A 42 5.02 12.58 4.30
C ILE A 42 5.25 13.40 5.57
N LEU A 43 5.60 12.75 6.68
CA LEU A 43 5.80 13.45 7.95
C LEU A 43 6.95 14.44 7.92
N VAL A 44 8.08 14.06 7.32
CA VAL A 44 9.21 14.97 7.08
C VAL A 44 8.78 16.14 6.22
N GLY A 45 8.02 15.89 5.15
CA GLY A 45 7.49 16.92 4.27
C GLY A 45 6.52 17.89 4.95
N LEU A 46 5.81 17.45 5.99
CA LEU A 46 4.94 18.27 6.85
C LEU A 46 5.68 18.91 8.04
N GLY A 47 6.99 18.72 8.18
CA GLY A 47 7.78 19.22 9.31
C GLY A 47 7.49 18.51 10.65
N ILE A 48 6.81 17.36 10.62
CA ILE A 48 6.48 16.57 11.80
C ILE A 48 7.70 15.73 12.17
N ARG A 49 8.24 15.95 13.38
CA ARG A 49 9.32 15.12 13.91
C ARG A 49 8.82 13.72 14.25
N VAL A 50 9.60 12.73 13.85
CA VAL A 50 9.42 11.31 14.15
C VAL A 50 10.61 10.86 14.98
N ASP A 51 10.38 10.63 16.26
CA ASP A 51 11.46 10.26 17.19
C ASP A 51 11.62 8.73 17.30
N SER A 52 10.64 7.94 16.84
CA SER A 52 10.72 6.48 16.82
C SER A 52 9.74 5.83 15.83
N ILE A 53 9.95 4.54 15.53
CA ILE A 53 9.02 3.73 14.71
C ILE A 53 7.64 3.59 15.39
N ILE A 54 7.59 3.63 16.73
CA ILE A 54 6.34 3.57 17.49
C ILE A 54 5.53 4.85 17.29
N ASP A 55 6.22 6.00 17.32
CA ASP A 55 5.65 7.32 17.07
C ASP A 55 5.05 7.42 15.66
N LEU A 56 5.74 6.83 14.66
CA LEU A 56 5.24 6.70 13.29
C LEU A 56 3.91 5.93 13.21
N ALA A 57 3.73 4.91 14.05
CA ALA A 57 2.53 4.07 14.05
C ALA A 57 1.32 4.76 14.71
N THR A 58 1.55 5.71 15.62
CA THR A 58 0.51 6.50 16.31
C THR A 58 0.08 7.74 15.54
N LYS A 59 0.96 8.26 14.69
CA LYS A 59 0.80 9.49 13.92
C LYS A 59 0.25 9.18 12.51
N LYS A 60 -1.03 8.80 12.39
CA LYS A 60 -1.65 8.37 11.12
C LYS A 60 -2.63 9.37 10.50
N ASP A 61 -3.21 10.26 11.30
CA ASP A 61 -4.30 11.13 10.88
C ASP A 61 -3.84 12.60 10.77
N PHE A 62 -3.15 12.92 9.68
CA PHE A 62 -2.74 14.29 9.36
C PHE A 62 -3.43 14.83 8.13
N GLN A 63 -3.70 16.13 8.12
CA GLN A 63 -4.07 16.83 6.91
C GLN A 63 -2.85 16.90 5.99
N ILE A 64 -3.02 16.39 4.76
CA ILE A 64 -1.94 16.31 3.79
C ILE A 64 -1.88 17.63 3.02
N ASP A 65 -0.80 18.39 3.22
CA ASP A 65 -0.44 19.51 2.36
C ASP A 65 0.47 19.01 1.22
N PHE A 66 -0.01 19.14 -0.01
CA PHE A 66 0.69 18.69 -1.21
C PHE A 66 1.71 19.71 -1.76
N SER A 67 1.94 20.83 -1.07
CA SER A 67 2.93 21.84 -1.48
C SER A 67 4.38 21.34 -1.50
N SER A 68 4.69 20.29 -0.74
CA SER A 68 6.04 19.73 -0.58
C SER A 68 6.25 18.51 -1.47
N SER A 69 7.34 18.51 -2.25
CA SER A 69 7.73 17.36 -3.07
C SER A 69 7.94 16.09 -2.25
N PHE A 70 8.42 16.19 -1.00
CA PHE A 70 8.53 15.06 -0.08
C PHE A 70 7.17 14.44 0.25
N VAL A 71 6.13 15.26 0.41
CA VAL A 71 4.77 14.76 0.63
C VAL A 71 4.24 14.05 -0.61
N VAL A 72 4.41 14.65 -1.79
CA VAL A 72 3.99 14.04 -3.06
C VAL A 72 4.65 12.67 -3.28
N TRP A 73 5.97 12.59 -3.16
CA TRP A 73 6.72 11.34 -3.29
C TRP A 73 6.39 10.33 -2.20
N GLY A 74 6.21 10.80 -0.96
CA GLY A 74 5.83 9.94 0.17
C GLY A 74 4.45 9.29 -0.02
N VAL A 75 3.46 10.07 -0.49
CA VAL A 75 2.13 9.55 -0.86
C VAL A 75 2.25 8.54 -1.98
N LEU A 76 3.00 8.84 -3.06
CA LEU A 76 3.15 7.93 -4.18
C LEU A 76 3.76 6.59 -3.75
N ILE A 77 4.86 6.61 -3.00
CA ILE A 77 5.55 5.41 -2.52
C ILE A 77 4.63 4.60 -1.58
N ASN A 78 3.93 5.27 -0.66
CA ASN A 78 2.98 4.60 0.25
C ASN A 78 1.85 3.90 -0.52
N ARG A 79 1.27 4.58 -1.51
CA ARG A 79 0.15 4.08 -2.31
C ARG A 79 0.57 2.91 -3.19
N LEU A 80 1.72 3.01 -3.88
CA LEU A 80 2.25 1.93 -4.72
C LEU A 80 2.61 0.70 -3.89
N ALA A 81 3.22 0.89 -2.71
CA ALA A 81 3.50 -0.19 -1.78
C ALA A 81 2.22 -0.92 -1.38
N TRP A 82 1.19 -0.18 -0.98
CA TRP A 82 -0.10 -0.76 -0.60
C TRP A 82 -0.77 -1.53 -1.75
N ALA A 83 -0.66 -1.04 -2.98
CA ALA A 83 -1.30 -1.65 -4.15
C ALA A 83 -0.58 -2.89 -4.68
N LEU A 84 0.72 -3.05 -4.40
CA LEU A 84 1.57 -4.13 -4.93
C LEU A 84 0.97 -5.56 -4.83
N PRO A 85 0.52 -6.03 -3.65
CA PRO A 85 -0.10 -7.36 -3.56
C PRO A 85 -1.44 -7.47 -4.31
N TYR A 86 -2.16 -6.35 -4.49
CA TYR A 86 -3.42 -6.32 -5.24
C TYR A 86 -3.19 -6.33 -6.75
N PHE A 87 -2.13 -5.68 -7.25
CA PHE A 87 -1.74 -5.81 -8.65
C PHE A 87 -1.36 -7.26 -9.00
N TYR A 88 -0.68 -7.96 -8.10
CA TYR A 88 -0.39 -9.37 -8.34
C TYR A 88 -1.67 -10.21 -8.43
N ILE A 89 -2.67 -9.94 -7.58
CA ILE A 89 -3.99 -10.56 -7.68
C ILE A 89 -4.70 -10.19 -9.00
N GLU A 90 -4.64 -8.92 -9.42
CA GLU A 90 -5.27 -8.40 -10.64
C GLU A 90 -4.77 -9.12 -11.90
N PHE A 91 -3.45 -9.26 -12.04
CA PHE A 91 -2.84 -9.81 -13.26
C PHE A 91 -2.75 -11.34 -13.27
N PHE A 92 -2.68 -11.99 -12.10
CA PHE A 92 -2.44 -13.43 -12.02
C PHE A 92 -3.59 -14.22 -11.37
N GLY A 93 -4.58 -13.54 -10.79
CA GLY A 93 -5.72 -14.17 -10.12
C GLY A 93 -6.79 -14.67 -11.11
N LYS A 94 -7.24 -15.92 -10.92
CA LYS A 94 -8.21 -16.57 -11.84
C LYS A 94 -9.67 -16.39 -11.46
N ASN A 95 -9.96 -15.92 -10.24
CA ASN A 95 -11.31 -15.76 -9.70
C ASN A 95 -11.62 -14.32 -9.25
N LEU A 96 -11.07 -13.34 -9.96
CA LEU A 96 -11.40 -11.95 -9.67
C LEU A 96 -12.80 -11.63 -10.18
N LYS A 97 -13.66 -11.13 -9.30
CA LYS A 97 -14.95 -10.58 -9.75
C LYS A 97 -14.70 -9.27 -10.48
N TRP A 98 -15.46 -9.02 -11.54
CA TRP A 98 -15.28 -7.88 -12.45
C TRP A 98 -15.18 -6.51 -11.75
N TYR A 99 -15.91 -6.32 -10.65
CA TYR A 99 -15.89 -5.06 -9.90
C TYR A 99 -14.55 -4.79 -9.21
N TYR A 100 -13.74 -5.81 -8.91
CA TYR A 100 -12.40 -5.62 -8.35
C TYR A 100 -11.44 -5.02 -9.37
N HIS A 101 -11.53 -5.44 -10.64
CA HIS A 101 -10.80 -4.80 -11.72
C HIS A 101 -11.13 -3.32 -11.76
N ILE A 102 -12.43 -2.98 -11.81
CA ILE A 102 -12.88 -1.58 -11.86
C ILE A 102 -12.37 -0.79 -10.66
N LEU A 103 -12.42 -1.34 -9.45
CA LEU A 103 -11.90 -0.66 -8.27
C LEU A 103 -10.40 -0.36 -8.38
N ILE A 104 -9.61 -1.31 -8.89
CA ILE A 104 -8.16 -1.13 -9.07
C ILE A 104 -7.89 -0.09 -10.16
N TRP A 105 -8.54 -0.19 -11.33
CA TRP A 105 -8.39 0.76 -12.42
C TRP A 105 -8.83 2.18 -12.04
N LEU A 106 -9.95 2.30 -11.31
CA LEU A 106 -10.49 3.57 -10.85
C LEU A 106 -9.58 4.20 -9.79
N TRP A 107 -9.03 3.38 -8.89
CA TRP A 107 -8.04 3.85 -7.92
C TRP A 107 -6.72 4.30 -8.59
N VAL A 108 -6.21 3.54 -9.55
CA VAL A 108 -5.02 3.94 -10.34
C VAL A 108 -5.31 5.22 -11.11
N GLY A 109 -6.46 5.31 -11.78
CA GLY A 109 -6.87 6.49 -12.54
C GLY A 109 -6.95 7.74 -11.67
N ILE A 110 -7.65 7.67 -10.53
CA ILE A 110 -7.72 8.80 -9.56
C ILE A 110 -6.32 9.16 -9.05
N SER A 111 -5.48 8.17 -8.75
CA SER A 111 -4.12 8.44 -8.24
C SER A 111 -3.24 9.14 -9.28
N VAL A 112 -3.32 8.71 -10.55
CA VAL A 112 -2.59 9.34 -11.67
C VAL A 112 -3.10 10.75 -11.93
N ILE A 113 -4.42 10.95 -11.96
CA ILE A 113 -5.04 12.26 -12.13
C ILE A 113 -4.56 13.21 -11.03
N ASN A 114 -4.68 12.81 -9.76
CA ASN A 114 -4.22 13.63 -8.64
C ASN A 114 -2.74 13.99 -8.71
N PHE A 115 -1.89 13.08 -9.19
CA PHE A 115 -0.45 13.35 -9.36
C PHE A 115 -0.17 14.32 -10.52
N ILE A 116 -0.92 14.26 -11.62
CA ILE A 116 -0.73 15.17 -12.76
C ILE A 116 -1.19 16.59 -12.42
N PHE A 117 -2.21 16.74 -11.58
CA PHE A 117 -2.80 18.03 -11.22
C PHE A 117 -2.26 18.65 -9.92
N SER A 118 -1.34 17.98 -9.21
CA SER A 118 -0.60 18.50 -8.05
C SER A 118 0.75 19.08 -8.47
#